data_AF-Q08SG9-F1
#
_entry.id   AF-Q08SG9-F1
#
_cell.length_a   1.000
_cell.length_b   1.000
_cell.length_c   1.000
_cell.angle_alpha   90.00
_cell.angle_beta   90.00
_cell.angle_gamma   90.00
#
_symmetry.space_group_name_H-M   'P 1'
#
loop_
_entity.id
_entity.type
_entity.pdbx_description
1 polymer ?
#
loop_
_entity_poly.entity_id
_entity_poly.type
_entity_poly.pdbx_seq_one_letter_code
_entity_poly.pdbx_strand_id
1 'polypeptide(L)'
;MKRLFVLLACVLSLSVQAQGTPLTLPEEKAAAKAIEPSWLASHVRFLANDLLEGRGPGTRGDALAQAYIASQFEGLGLKPAGAAGTYFQPFELLGIEGHPETLTFRSTAGHAELKFHEDFIAVSGVQTPWAALENSELVFVGYGIVAPEYQWDDFKGMDLRGKTLLILNSDPADEPNLFAGRTRLWYGRWDYKYAQAAKVGAAGAILLHTTPSAGYPWRVVQASWTGEQFELPASGGPRLQVKAWSTEAATQRLVRLGGQELTSLVAAAQTRAFRPVPLGVKVSTRFQT
;
A
#
# COMPACT_ATOMS: atom_id res chain seq x y z
N MET A 1 75.26 2.79 2.53
CA MET A 1 74.04 2.12 3.05
C MET A 1 72.83 2.91 2.56
N LYS A 2 72.33 2.61 1.35
CA LYS A 2 71.09 1.87 1.03
C LYS A 2 69.76 2.63 1.33
N ARG A 3 69.32 3.36 0.29
CA ARG A 3 67.96 3.47 -0.28
C ARG A 3 66.76 3.56 0.69
N LEU A 4 66.18 4.75 0.80
CA LEU A 4 64.81 4.97 1.30
C LEU A 4 63.83 4.77 0.13
N PHE A 5 63.08 3.67 0.20
CA PHE A 5 62.10 3.21 -0.78
C PHE A 5 60.74 3.90 -0.56
N VAL A 6 60.18 4.41 -1.66
CA VAL A 6 58.78 4.31 -2.12
C VAL A 6 57.78 3.71 -1.12
N LEU A 7 56.70 4.46 -0.82
CA LEU A 7 55.35 3.91 -0.67
C LEU A 7 54.29 5.00 -0.89
N LEU A 8 54.17 5.38 -2.16
CA LEU A 8 52.90 5.76 -2.78
C LEU A 8 52.17 4.45 -3.15
N ALA A 9 50.84 4.47 -3.10
CA ALA A 9 49.89 3.42 -3.54
C ALA A 9 49.45 2.39 -2.48
N CYS A 10 48.26 2.63 -1.90
CA CYS A 10 47.11 1.71 -1.95
C CYS A 10 45.95 2.29 -1.12
N VAL A 11 45.33 3.37 -1.60
CA VAL A 11 43.97 3.75 -1.20
C VAL A 11 43.12 3.66 -2.47
N LEU A 12 42.85 2.44 -2.89
CA LEU A 12 41.94 2.13 -3.98
C LEU A 12 41.09 0.93 -3.56
N SER A 13 39.78 1.20 -3.44
CA SER A 13 38.72 0.24 -3.72
C SER A 13 38.46 -0.83 -2.65
N LEU A 14 38.00 -0.43 -1.47
CA LEU A 14 37.03 -1.26 -0.73
C LEU A 14 35.66 -1.10 -1.38
N SER A 15 35.51 -1.69 -2.56
CA SER A 15 34.20 -2.08 -3.06
C SER A 15 33.68 -3.11 -2.07
N VAL A 16 32.80 -2.69 -1.17
CA VAL A 16 31.95 -3.61 -0.40
C VAL A 16 31.06 -4.30 -1.43
N GLN A 17 31.56 -5.37 -2.04
CA GLN A 17 30.71 -6.38 -2.63
C GLN A 17 29.85 -6.87 -1.49
N ALA A 18 28.53 -6.74 -1.62
CA ALA A 18 27.60 -7.57 -0.87
C ALA A 18 27.89 -9.03 -1.27
N GLN A 19 28.92 -9.63 -0.67
CA GLN A 19 29.18 -11.05 -0.80
C GLN A 19 28.07 -11.71 0.00
N GLY A 20 27.10 -12.28 -0.72
CA GLY A 20 26.13 -13.18 -0.13
C GLY A 20 26.90 -14.22 0.70
N THR A 21 26.43 -14.49 1.92
CA THR A 21 27.06 -15.44 2.81
C THR A 21 27.34 -16.73 2.03
N PRO A 22 28.61 -17.17 1.91
CA PRO A 22 28.93 -18.33 1.11
C PRO A 22 28.20 -19.54 1.70
N LEU A 23 27.54 -20.33 0.86
CA LEU A 23 26.99 -21.62 1.26
C LEU A 23 28.18 -22.50 1.71
N THR A 24 28.26 -22.78 3.00
CA THR A 24 29.43 -23.43 3.60
C THR A 24 29.20 -24.91 3.80
N LEU A 25 27.96 -25.31 4.07
CA LEU A 25 27.62 -26.69 4.34
C LEU A 25 27.48 -27.48 3.04
N PRO A 26 27.95 -28.75 3.00
CA PRO A 26 27.76 -29.62 1.84
C PRO A 26 26.29 -29.76 1.43
N GLU A 27 25.39 -29.82 2.42
CA GLU A 27 23.93 -29.90 2.21
C GLU A 27 23.37 -28.63 1.55
N GLU A 28 23.80 -27.44 1.98
CA GLU A 28 23.43 -26.17 1.35
C GLU A 28 23.88 -26.11 -0.11
N LYS A 29 25.12 -26.56 -0.39
CA LYS A 29 25.66 -26.61 -1.76
C LYS A 29 24.91 -27.63 -2.62
N ALA A 30 24.50 -28.76 -2.04
CA ALA A 30 23.70 -29.75 -2.74
C ALA A 30 22.28 -29.22 -3.03
N ALA A 31 21.64 -28.56 -2.07
CA ALA A 31 20.34 -27.93 -2.25
C ALA A 31 20.37 -26.82 -3.32
N ALA A 32 21.41 -25.98 -3.33
CA ALA A 32 21.57 -24.95 -4.36
C ALA A 32 21.69 -25.52 -5.78
N LYS A 33 22.37 -26.67 -5.93
CA LYS A 33 22.44 -27.39 -7.22
C LYS A 33 21.12 -28.03 -7.65
N ALA A 34 20.16 -28.20 -6.74
CA ALA A 34 18.84 -28.71 -7.08
C ALA A 34 17.92 -27.61 -7.67
N ILE A 35 18.24 -26.33 -7.43
CA ILE A 35 17.47 -25.20 -7.93
C ILE A 35 17.96 -24.85 -9.34
N GLU A 36 17.45 -25.58 -10.32
CA GLU A 36 17.80 -25.39 -11.72
C GLU A 36 16.81 -24.43 -12.43
N PRO A 37 17.26 -23.61 -13.40
CA PRO A 37 16.39 -22.71 -14.16
C PRO A 37 15.23 -23.43 -14.86
N SER A 38 15.49 -24.64 -15.37
CA SER A 38 14.46 -25.48 -16.04
C SER A 38 13.37 -25.94 -15.06
N TRP A 39 13.76 -26.26 -13.83
CA TRP A 39 12.84 -26.65 -12.77
C TRP A 39 11.92 -25.48 -12.38
N LEU A 40 12.49 -24.30 -12.09
CA LEU A 40 11.71 -23.09 -11.82
C LEU A 40 10.78 -22.72 -12.99
N ALA A 41 11.30 -22.76 -14.22
CA ALA A 41 10.53 -22.44 -15.41
C ALA A 41 9.33 -23.39 -15.61
N SER A 42 9.46 -24.68 -15.22
CA SER A 42 8.37 -25.64 -15.33
C SER A 42 7.19 -25.29 -14.41
N HIS A 43 7.47 -24.91 -13.16
CA HIS A 43 6.45 -24.45 -12.21
C HIS A 43 5.75 -23.19 -12.71
N VAL A 44 6.53 -22.19 -13.14
CA VAL A 44 5.99 -20.93 -13.68
C VAL A 44 5.11 -21.19 -14.90
N ARG A 45 5.53 -22.06 -15.83
CA ARG A 45 4.75 -22.40 -17.02
C ARG A 45 3.41 -23.05 -16.69
N PHE A 46 3.37 -23.99 -15.76
CA PHE A 46 2.10 -24.61 -15.37
C PHE A 46 1.20 -23.59 -14.66
N LEU A 47 1.75 -22.87 -13.70
CA LEU A 47 1.01 -21.91 -12.88
C LEU A 47 0.51 -20.68 -13.66
N ALA A 48 1.13 -20.35 -14.78
CA ALA A 48 0.68 -19.28 -15.68
C ALA A 48 -0.06 -19.81 -16.92
N ASN A 49 -0.40 -21.11 -16.95
CA ASN A 49 -1.07 -21.72 -18.09
C ASN A 49 -2.54 -21.31 -18.17
N ASP A 50 -3.05 -21.09 -19.39
CA ASP A 50 -4.46 -20.78 -19.65
C ASP A 50 -5.43 -21.82 -19.09
N LEU A 51 -4.98 -23.08 -18.89
CA LEU A 51 -5.76 -24.13 -18.23
C LEU A 51 -6.27 -23.75 -16.83
N LEU A 52 -5.59 -22.82 -16.14
CA LEU A 52 -6.00 -22.33 -14.83
C LEU A 52 -7.03 -21.19 -14.94
N GLU A 53 -7.14 -20.50 -16.09
CA GLU A 53 -8.03 -19.34 -16.31
C GLU A 53 -7.78 -18.15 -15.36
N GLY A 54 -6.61 -18.12 -14.71
CA GLY A 54 -6.29 -17.21 -13.60
C GLY A 54 -6.18 -17.96 -12.27
N ARG A 55 -5.88 -17.25 -11.18
CA ARG A 55 -5.71 -17.83 -9.83
C ARG A 55 -6.23 -16.88 -8.75
N GLY A 56 -7.33 -16.18 -9.05
CA GLY A 56 -7.98 -15.31 -8.08
C GLY A 56 -8.58 -16.14 -6.95
N PRO A 57 -8.58 -15.66 -5.69
CA PRO A 57 -9.13 -16.41 -4.55
C PRO A 57 -10.53 -16.97 -4.84
N GLY A 58 -10.76 -18.23 -4.49
CA GLY A 58 -12.08 -18.88 -4.64
C GLY A 58 -12.45 -19.31 -6.06
N THR A 59 -11.60 -19.04 -7.07
CA THR A 59 -11.85 -19.46 -8.46
C THR A 59 -11.45 -20.91 -8.73
N ARG A 60 -11.89 -21.47 -9.88
CA ARG A 60 -11.46 -22.79 -10.36
C ARG A 60 -9.93 -22.90 -10.45
N GLY A 61 -9.29 -21.87 -10.96
CA GLY A 61 -7.84 -21.81 -11.12
C GLY A 61 -7.08 -21.75 -9.81
N ASP A 62 -7.62 -21.09 -8.79
CA ASP A 62 -7.08 -21.11 -7.42
C ASP A 62 -7.12 -22.53 -6.85
N ALA A 63 -8.26 -23.24 -6.95
CA ALA A 63 -8.34 -24.64 -6.51
C ALA A 63 -7.32 -25.55 -7.21
N LEU A 64 -7.09 -25.37 -8.53
CA LEU A 64 -6.06 -26.12 -9.26
C LEU A 64 -4.64 -25.76 -8.82
N ALA A 65 -4.37 -24.47 -8.58
CA ALA A 65 -3.07 -24.03 -8.09
C ALA A 65 -2.77 -24.58 -6.68
N GLN A 66 -3.77 -24.57 -5.79
CA GLN A 66 -3.70 -25.16 -4.46
C GLN A 66 -3.37 -26.67 -4.53
N ALA A 67 -4.12 -27.42 -5.34
CA ALA A 67 -3.89 -28.85 -5.54
C ALA A 67 -2.50 -29.14 -6.12
N TYR A 68 -2.07 -28.32 -7.09
CA TYR A 68 -0.73 -28.43 -7.67
C TYR A 68 0.35 -28.23 -6.60
N ILE A 69 0.28 -27.18 -5.79
CA ILE A 69 1.27 -26.93 -4.72
C ILE A 69 1.28 -28.07 -3.70
N ALA A 70 0.11 -28.56 -3.27
CA ALA A 70 0.00 -29.71 -2.37
C ALA A 70 0.67 -30.97 -2.97
N SER A 71 0.45 -31.25 -4.26
CA SER A 71 1.10 -32.37 -4.95
C SER A 71 2.63 -32.22 -5.02
N GLN A 72 3.14 -30.99 -5.14
CA GLN A 72 4.59 -30.76 -5.10
C GLN A 72 5.15 -31.01 -3.70
N PHE A 73 4.44 -30.61 -2.65
CA PHE A 73 4.84 -30.90 -1.27
C PHE A 73 4.85 -32.39 -0.98
N GLU A 74 3.82 -33.11 -1.42
CA GLU A 74 3.75 -34.57 -1.31
C GLU A 74 4.89 -35.26 -2.05
N GLY A 75 5.14 -34.87 -3.31
CA GLY A 75 6.24 -35.40 -4.13
C GLY A 75 7.64 -35.15 -3.54
N LEU A 76 7.80 -34.09 -2.75
CA LEU A 76 9.03 -33.79 -2.00
C LEU A 76 9.13 -34.54 -0.66
N GLY A 77 8.10 -35.29 -0.26
CA GLY A 77 8.06 -36.01 1.01
C GLY A 77 7.79 -35.14 2.23
N LEU A 78 7.27 -33.91 2.04
CA LEU A 78 6.88 -33.05 3.15
C LEU A 78 5.66 -33.62 3.87
N LYS A 79 5.68 -33.57 5.21
CA LYS A 79 4.53 -34.00 6.01
C LYS A 79 3.46 -32.90 6.03
N PRO A 80 2.17 -33.25 5.87
CA PRO A 80 1.10 -32.27 5.99
C PRO A 80 1.00 -31.72 7.42
N ALA A 81 0.70 -30.43 7.54
CA ALA A 81 0.59 -29.72 8.83
C ALA A 81 -0.65 -28.81 8.91
N GLY A 82 -1.54 -28.87 7.91
CA GLY A 82 -2.78 -28.13 7.86
C GLY A 82 -3.92 -28.81 8.62
N ALA A 83 -5.14 -28.29 8.41
CA ALA A 83 -6.34 -28.79 9.07
C ALA A 83 -6.54 -30.28 8.77
N ALA A 84 -6.89 -31.05 9.81
CA ALA A 84 -7.10 -32.49 9.74
C ALA A 84 -5.95 -33.30 9.10
N GLY A 85 -4.70 -32.82 9.21
CA GLY A 85 -3.54 -33.53 8.65
C GLY A 85 -3.44 -33.43 7.13
N THR A 86 -3.99 -32.37 6.53
CA THR A 86 -3.86 -32.06 5.10
C THR A 86 -2.75 -31.01 4.85
N TYR A 87 -2.51 -30.66 3.58
CA TYR A 87 -1.65 -29.52 3.22
C TYR A 87 -2.38 -28.16 3.26
N PHE A 88 -3.66 -28.14 3.64
CA PHE A 88 -4.52 -26.97 3.52
C PHE A 88 -4.87 -26.35 4.87
N GLN A 89 -4.89 -25.02 4.93
CA GLN A 89 -5.41 -24.27 6.06
C GLN A 89 -6.62 -23.45 5.57
N PRO A 90 -7.85 -23.94 5.77
CA PRO A 90 -9.04 -23.21 5.36
C PRO A 90 -9.24 -21.99 6.27
N PHE A 91 -9.68 -20.88 5.67
CA PHE A 91 -10.12 -19.69 6.38
C PHE A 91 -11.26 -19.03 5.58
N GLU A 92 -12.11 -18.29 6.28
CA GLU A 92 -13.14 -17.51 5.62
C GLU A 92 -12.53 -16.26 4.99
N LEU A 93 -12.92 -16.00 3.75
CA LEU A 93 -12.53 -14.82 3.00
C LEU A 93 -13.79 -14.18 2.44
N LEU A 94 -13.92 -12.87 2.63
CA LEU A 94 -15.03 -12.09 2.10
C LEU A 94 -14.57 -11.36 0.86
N GLY A 95 -15.36 -11.50 -0.21
CA GLY A 95 -15.32 -10.62 -1.36
C GLY A 95 -16.17 -9.38 -1.10
N ILE A 96 -15.61 -8.22 -1.39
CA ILE A 96 -16.29 -6.92 -1.30
C ILE A 96 -16.23 -6.32 -2.70
N GLU A 97 -17.41 -6.07 -3.26
CA GLU A 97 -17.54 -5.48 -4.58
C GLU A 97 -17.96 -4.01 -4.46
N GLY A 98 -18.20 -3.38 -5.60
CA GLY A 98 -18.79 -2.06 -5.64
C GLY A 98 -17.80 -0.91 -5.49
N HIS A 99 -18.12 0.14 -6.23
CA HIS A 99 -17.38 1.39 -6.25
C HIS A 99 -18.37 2.54 -6.47
N PRO A 100 -18.11 3.74 -5.93
CA PRO A 100 -18.94 4.88 -6.26
C PRO A 100 -18.65 5.35 -7.68
N GLU A 101 -19.68 5.79 -8.40
CA GLU A 101 -19.51 6.45 -9.70
C GLU A 101 -18.88 7.84 -9.57
N THR A 102 -19.23 8.54 -8.47
CA THR A 102 -18.84 9.93 -8.24
C THR A 102 -18.50 10.16 -6.76
N LEU A 103 -17.48 11.00 -6.52
CA LEU A 103 -17.28 11.69 -5.25
C LEU A 103 -17.67 13.16 -5.41
N THR A 104 -18.55 13.65 -4.55
CA THR A 104 -19.01 15.04 -4.58
C THR A 104 -18.34 15.86 -3.48
N PHE A 105 -17.92 17.07 -3.81
CA PHE A 105 -17.22 17.98 -2.93
C PHE A 105 -17.90 19.34 -2.92
N ARG A 106 -18.13 19.90 -1.74
CA ARG A 106 -18.82 21.19 -1.56
C ARG A 106 -18.05 22.10 -0.61
N SER A 107 -17.91 23.37 -0.96
CA SER A 107 -17.40 24.43 -0.08
C SER A 107 -18.28 25.67 -0.19
N THR A 108 -17.96 26.73 0.55
CA THR A 108 -18.63 28.04 0.40
C THR A 108 -18.33 28.70 -0.95
N ALA A 109 -17.22 28.33 -1.61
CA ALA A 109 -16.80 28.87 -2.90
C ALA A 109 -17.44 28.14 -4.09
N GLY A 110 -17.98 26.94 -3.90
CA GLY A 110 -18.64 26.19 -4.97
C GLY A 110 -18.72 24.69 -4.73
N HIS A 111 -18.78 23.93 -5.82
CA HIS A 111 -18.82 22.48 -5.80
C HIS A 111 -17.88 21.89 -6.86
N ALA A 112 -17.43 20.66 -6.62
CA ALA A 112 -16.69 19.86 -7.58
C ALA A 112 -17.17 18.41 -7.53
N GLU A 113 -17.06 17.72 -8.65
CA GLU A 113 -17.30 16.29 -8.75
C GLU A 113 -16.04 15.64 -9.33
N LEU A 114 -15.68 14.49 -8.78
CA LEU A 114 -14.63 13.63 -9.32
C LEU A 114 -15.28 12.40 -9.94
N LYS A 115 -14.76 12.00 -11.10
CA LYS A 115 -15.24 10.83 -11.84
C LYS A 115 -14.42 9.58 -11.49
N PHE A 116 -15.11 8.48 -11.24
CA PHE A 116 -14.47 7.19 -11.01
C PHE A 116 -13.60 6.77 -12.21
N HIS A 117 -12.53 6.02 -11.95
CA HIS A 117 -11.44 5.69 -12.88
C HIS A 117 -10.60 6.87 -13.38
N GLU A 118 -11.20 8.00 -13.75
CA GLU A 118 -10.48 9.15 -14.31
C GLU A 118 -9.76 9.94 -13.22
N ASP A 119 -10.51 10.39 -12.21
CA ASP A 119 -10.00 11.28 -11.17
C ASP A 119 -9.62 10.53 -9.89
N PHE A 120 -10.33 9.44 -9.61
CA PHE A 120 -10.18 8.70 -8.37
C PHE A 120 -10.52 7.21 -8.55
N ILE A 121 -10.03 6.39 -7.64
CA ILE A 121 -10.50 5.02 -7.40
C ILE A 121 -10.88 4.92 -5.94
N ALA A 122 -12.05 4.37 -5.62
CA ALA A 122 -12.46 4.12 -4.25
C ALA A 122 -13.11 2.74 -4.13
N VAL A 123 -12.91 2.15 -2.96
CA VAL A 123 -13.50 0.86 -2.55
C VAL A 123 -14.12 1.00 -1.17
N SER A 124 -15.00 0.08 -0.82
CA SER A 124 -15.53 0.00 0.54
C SER A 124 -14.42 -0.37 1.54
N GLY A 125 -14.46 0.24 2.73
CA GLY A 125 -13.67 -0.20 3.88
C GLY A 125 -14.48 -1.00 4.92
N VAL A 126 -15.77 -1.20 4.67
CA VAL A 126 -16.71 -1.90 5.54
C VAL A 126 -17.28 -3.15 4.88
N GLN A 127 -17.66 -4.12 5.71
CA GLN A 127 -18.27 -5.39 5.29
C GLN A 127 -19.78 -5.32 5.53
N THR A 128 -20.43 -4.36 4.88
CA THR A 128 -21.87 -4.08 4.99
C THR A 128 -22.40 -3.69 3.62
N PRO A 129 -23.68 -3.96 3.27
CA PRO A 129 -24.18 -3.78 1.90
C PRO A 129 -24.06 -2.37 1.29
N TRP A 130 -23.76 -1.36 2.11
CA TRP A 130 -23.56 0.01 1.68
C TRP A 130 -22.36 0.63 2.39
N ALA A 131 -21.62 1.46 1.65
CA ALA A 131 -20.63 2.38 2.19
C ALA A 131 -21.02 3.82 1.84
N ALA A 132 -20.80 4.75 2.76
CA ALA A 132 -21.15 6.15 2.54
C ALA A 132 -20.21 7.14 3.25
N LEU A 133 -20.06 8.30 2.63
CA LEU A 133 -19.59 9.52 3.26
C LEU A 133 -20.73 10.54 3.19
N GLU A 134 -21.12 11.13 4.31
CA GLU A 134 -22.23 12.07 4.38
C GLU A 134 -21.75 13.42 4.86
N ASN A 135 -21.50 14.35 3.94
CA ASN A 135 -21.02 15.70 4.23
C ASN A 135 -19.79 15.73 5.17
N SER A 136 -18.94 14.71 5.06
CA SER A 136 -17.74 14.56 5.88
C SER A 136 -16.73 15.66 5.58
N GLU A 137 -16.23 16.36 6.59
CA GLU A 137 -15.25 17.42 6.40
C GLU A 137 -13.92 16.85 5.87
N LEU A 138 -13.36 17.45 4.82
CA LEU A 138 -12.08 17.09 4.25
C LEU A 138 -10.96 17.81 5.01
N VAL A 139 -10.02 17.04 5.55
CA VAL A 139 -8.86 17.55 6.30
C VAL A 139 -7.59 17.02 5.67
N PHE A 140 -6.68 17.93 5.30
CA PHE A 140 -5.33 17.53 4.88
C PHE A 140 -4.50 17.20 6.12
N VAL A 141 -3.96 15.98 6.18
CA VAL A 141 -3.21 15.46 7.35
C VAL A 141 -1.76 15.11 7.03
N GLY A 142 -1.18 15.73 6.01
CA GLY A 142 0.20 15.45 5.62
C GLY A 142 0.35 13.98 5.22
N TYR A 143 1.31 13.27 5.82
CA TYR A 143 1.57 11.87 5.50
C TYR A 143 0.74 10.86 6.32
N GLY A 144 -0.03 11.32 7.31
CA GLY A 144 -0.82 10.46 8.20
C GLY A 144 0.02 9.51 9.05
N ILE A 145 1.24 9.93 9.43
CA ILE A 145 2.21 9.11 10.17
C ILE A 145 2.16 9.40 11.66
N VAL A 146 2.21 8.34 12.45
CA VAL A 146 2.54 8.36 13.89
C VAL A 146 3.75 7.45 14.09
N ALA A 147 4.89 8.07 14.40
CA ALA A 147 6.17 7.40 14.63
C ALA A 147 6.91 8.12 15.78
N PRO A 148 6.62 7.75 17.05
CA PRO A 148 7.20 8.40 18.23
C PRO A 148 8.73 8.38 18.25
N GLU A 149 9.36 7.34 17.72
CA GLU A 149 10.81 7.20 17.60
C GLU A 149 11.45 8.26 16.70
N TYR A 150 10.67 8.86 15.80
CA TYR A 150 11.08 9.98 14.95
C TYR A 150 10.54 11.33 15.43
N GLN A 151 9.88 11.36 16.60
CA GLN A 151 9.14 12.52 17.12
C GLN A 151 8.12 13.02 16.10
N TRP A 152 7.47 12.10 15.39
CA TRP A 152 6.54 12.38 14.31
C TRP A 152 5.12 11.95 14.66
N ASP A 153 4.19 12.89 14.52
CA ASP A 153 2.75 12.67 14.63
C ASP A 153 2.10 13.71 13.73
N ASP A 154 1.53 13.31 12.61
CA ASP A 154 0.86 14.20 11.67
C ASP A 154 -0.51 14.65 12.17
N PHE A 155 -1.15 13.90 13.06
CA PHE A 155 -2.50 14.20 13.53
C PHE A 155 -2.51 15.26 14.64
N LYS A 156 -1.43 15.35 15.43
CA LYS A 156 -1.23 16.37 16.48
C LYS A 156 -2.42 16.50 17.45
N GLY A 157 -3.12 15.39 17.71
CA GLY A 157 -4.30 15.34 18.57
C GLY A 157 -5.55 16.04 18.03
N MET A 158 -5.60 16.43 16.75
CA MET A 158 -6.82 16.97 16.13
C MET A 158 -7.96 15.94 16.20
N ASP A 159 -9.18 16.40 16.50
CA ASP A 159 -10.36 15.54 16.38
C ASP A 159 -10.69 15.27 14.91
N LEU A 160 -10.48 14.03 14.48
CA LEU A 160 -10.69 13.58 13.10
C LEU A 160 -11.88 12.63 12.96
N ARG A 161 -12.66 12.44 14.04
CA ARG A 161 -13.80 11.52 14.03
C ARG A 161 -14.83 11.94 12.98
N GLY A 162 -15.26 10.98 12.14
CA GLY A 162 -16.25 11.20 11.09
C GLY A 162 -15.78 12.05 9.91
N LYS A 163 -14.53 12.51 9.90
CA LYS A 163 -13.96 13.32 8.81
C LYS A 163 -13.40 12.45 7.69
N THR A 164 -13.18 13.04 6.53
CA THR A 164 -12.43 12.40 5.43
C THR A 164 -11.03 12.99 5.40
N LEU A 165 -10.00 12.13 5.43
CA LEU A 165 -8.61 12.58 5.46
C LEU A 165 -8.03 12.61 4.04
N LEU A 166 -7.45 13.73 3.64
CA LEU A 166 -6.58 13.81 2.46
C LEU A 166 -5.14 13.58 2.91
N ILE A 167 -4.51 12.52 2.38
CA ILE A 167 -3.24 11.99 2.87
C ILE A 167 -2.23 11.91 1.72
N LEU A 168 -0.98 12.31 1.96
CA LEU A 168 0.14 12.11 1.07
C LEU A 168 0.60 10.64 1.09
N ASN A 169 0.84 10.08 -0.08
CA ASN A 169 1.46 8.77 -0.22
C ASN A 169 2.98 8.83 0.05
N SER A 170 3.59 7.72 0.49
CA SER A 170 5.00 7.61 0.90
C SER A 170 5.33 8.32 2.24
N ASP A 171 6.63 8.54 2.50
CA ASP A 171 7.20 9.19 3.68
C ASP A 171 7.73 10.61 3.35
N PRO A 172 7.88 11.51 4.35
CA PRO A 172 8.66 12.74 4.20
C PRO A 172 10.09 12.42 3.74
N ALA A 173 10.61 13.17 2.77
CA ALA A 173 11.88 12.84 2.10
C ALA A 173 12.94 13.95 2.15
N ASP A 174 12.60 15.12 2.71
CA ASP A 174 13.50 16.28 2.75
C ASP A 174 14.66 16.12 3.76
N GLU A 175 14.48 15.30 4.81
CA GLU A 175 15.52 14.98 5.79
C GLU A 175 16.21 13.64 5.44
N PRO A 176 17.48 13.61 4.98
CA PRO A 176 18.11 12.39 4.47
C PRO A 176 18.24 11.23 5.46
N ASN A 177 18.31 11.54 6.76
CA ASN A 177 18.44 10.55 7.85
C ASN A 177 17.09 10.22 8.52
N LEU A 178 16.01 10.88 8.10
CA LEU A 178 14.67 10.61 8.58
C LEU A 178 14.06 9.50 7.71
N PHE A 179 13.32 8.58 8.33
CA PHE A 179 12.65 7.46 7.63
C PHE A 179 13.56 6.68 6.66
N ALA A 180 14.84 6.49 6.99
CA ALA A 180 15.83 5.84 6.10
C ALA A 180 15.95 6.50 4.70
N GLY A 181 15.74 7.82 4.62
CA GLY A 181 15.90 8.64 3.43
C GLY A 181 14.83 8.34 2.37
N ARG A 182 15.26 7.80 1.23
CA ARG A 182 14.35 7.46 0.11
C ARG A 182 13.80 6.04 0.17
N THR A 183 14.18 5.26 1.18
CA THR A 183 13.70 3.89 1.36
C THR A 183 12.28 3.94 1.91
N ARG A 184 11.30 3.39 1.18
CA ARG A 184 9.93 3.34 1.68
C ARG A 184 9.87 2.47 2.92
N LEU A 185 9.52 3.05 4.07
CA LEU A 185 9.29 2.32 5.30
C LEU A 185 7.83 1.87 5.40
N TRP A 186 7.52 1.15 6.47
CA TRP A 186 6.15 0.75 6.82
C TRP A 186 5.18 1.95 6.81
N TYR A 187 5.64 3.10 7.30
CA TYR A 187 4.90 4.37 7.37
C TYR A 187 4.45 4.91 6.00
N GLY A 188 5.23 4.62 4.96
CA GLY A 188 4.99 5.09 3.61
C GLY A 188 3.98 4.23 2.84
N ARG A 189 3.59 3.07 3.40
CA ARG A 189 2.63 2.19 2.75
C ARG A 189 1.19 2.69 2.92
N TRP A 190 0.39 2.52 1.88
CA TRP A 190 -1.01 2.97 1.84
C TRP A 190 -1.90 2.24 2.85
N ASP A 191 -1.64 0.96 3.12
CA ASP A 191 -2.36 0.15 4.10
C ASP A 191 -2.16 0.67 5.52
N TYR A 192 -0.94 1.09 5.86
CA TYR A 192 -0.66 1.80 7.11
C TYR A 192 -1.48 3.09 7.21
N LYS A 193 -1.53 3.90 6.15
CA LYS A 193 -2.23 5.20 6.15
C LYS A 193 -3.74 5.03 6.37
N TYR A 194 -4.35 4.05 5.71
CA TYR A 194 -5.75 3.70 5.95
C TYR A 194 -5.99 3.19 7.38
N ALA A 195 -5.10 2.35 7.90
CA ALA A 195 -5.20 1.86 9.28
C ALA A 195 -5.08 3.00 10.31
N GLN A 196 -4.19 3.98 10.10
CA GLN A 196 -4.08 5.13 10.99
C GLN A 196 -5.29 6.06 10.90
N ALA A 197 -5.78 6.34 9.68
CA ALA A 197 -7.01 7.10 9.48
C ALA A 197 -8.20 6.45 10.20
N ALA A 198 -8.34 5.13 10.11
CA ALA A 198 -9.34 4.38 10.86
C ALA A 198 -9.15 4.55 12.38
N LYS A 199 -7.93 4.37 12.90
CA LYS A 199 -7.62 4.49 14.33
C LYS A 199 -8.00 5.83 14.95
N VAL A 200 -7.85 6.93 14.20
CA VAL A 200 -8.28 8.27 14.65
C VAL A 200 -9.79 8.53 14.47
N GLY A 201 -10.53 7.54 13.98
CA GLY A 201 -11.99 7.57 13.83
C GLY A 201 -12.49 8.24 12.56
N ALA A 202 -11.64 8.44 11.56
CA ALA A 202 -12.06 9.02 10.28
C ALA A 202 -13.15 8.17 9.61
N ALA A 203 -14.07 8.82 8.90
CA ALA A 203 -15.06 8.12 8.08
C ALA A 203 -14.47 7.70 6.72
N GLY A 204 -13.54 8.48 6.17
CA GLY A 204 -12.93 8.20 4.87
C GLY A 204 -11.47 8.61 4.81
N ALA A 205 -10.75 8.08 3.84
CA ALA A 205 -9.39 8.51 3.54
C ALA A 205 -9.15 8.50 2.03
N ILE A 206 -8.54 9.57 1.53
CA ILE A 206 -8.19 9.79 0.13
C ILE A 206 -6.66 9.97 0.07
N LEU A 207 -5.97 9.03 -0.57
CA LEU A 207 -4.54 9.11 -0.83
C LEU A 207 -4.25 9.86 -2.12
N LEU A 208 -3.39 10.86 -2.05
CA LEU A 208 -2.84 11.52 -3.23
C LEU A 208 -1.88 10.56 -3.94
N HIS A 209 -2.22 10.17 -5.17
CA HIS A 209 -1.31 9.50 -6.08
C HIS A 209 -0.45 10.52 -6.83
N THR A 210 0.86 10.32 -6.78
CA THR A 210 1.81 10.85 -7.75
C THR A 210 2.72 9.71 -8.20
N THR A 211 3.18 9.71 -9.44
CA THR A 211 4.12 8.67 -9.92
C THR A 211 5.38 8.59 -9.04
N PRO A 212 6.00 9.70 -8.60
CA PRO A 212 7.15 9.64 -7.69
C PRO A 212 6.83 9.02 -6.33
N SER A 213 5.70 9.37 -5.72
CA SER A 213 5.34 8.83 -4.39
C SER A 213 4.92 7.37 -4.45
N ALA A 214 4.22 6.94 -5.51
CA ALA A 214 3.72 5.58 -5.66
C ALA A 214 4.77 4.60 -6.20
N GLY A 215 5.69 5.07 -7.05
CA GLY A 215 6.66 4.24 -7.76
C GLY A 215 6.08 3.56 -9.01
N TYR A 216 4.85 3.91 -9.40
CA TYR A 216 4.15 3.36 -10.56
C TYR A 216 3.10 4.36 -11.09
N PRO A 217 2.73 4.28 -12.38
CA PRO A 217 1.74 5.17 -12.98
C PRO A 217 0.32 4.90 -12.44
N TRP A 218 -0.58 5.88 -12.60
CA TRP A 218 -1.99 5.82 -12.17
C TRP A 218 -2.73 4.55 -12.64
N ARG A 219 -2.38 4.03 -13.83
CA ARG A 219 -2.95 2.80 -14.40
C ARG A 219 -2.86 1.60 -13.46
N VAL A 220 -1.81 1.52 -12.64
CA VAL A 220 -1.69 0.42 -11.66
C VAL A 220 -2.76 0.53 -10.57
N VAL A 221 -3.09 1.75 -10.12
CA VAL A 221 -4.22 1.96 -9.19
C VAL A 221 -5.53 1.59 -9.89
N GLN A 222 -5.73 2.05 -11.13
CA GLN A 222 -6.94 1.74 -11.91
C GLN A 222 -7.14 0.23 -12.13
N ALA A 223 -6.07 -0.54 -12.33
CA ALA A 223 -6.17 -1.97 -12.58
C ALA A 223 -6.31 -2.80 -11.29
N SER A 224 -5.69 -2.37 -10.19
CA SER A 224 -5.60 -3.17 -8.97
C SER A 224 -6.73 -2.94 -7.96
N TRP A 225 -7.46 -1.82 -8.06
CA TRP A 225 -8.44 -1.39 -7.05
C TRP A 225 -9.89 -1.33 -7.57
N THR A 226 -10.17 -1.94 -8.73
CA THR A 226 -11.47 -1.84 -9.41
C THR A 226 -12.23 -3.16 -9.49
N GLY A 227 -11.53 -4.28 -9.34
CA GLY A 227 -12.16 -5.59 -9.14
C GLY A 227 -12.58 -5.83 -7.69
N GLU A 228 -13.17 -6.99 -7.46
CA GLU A 228 -13.51 -7.50 -6.14
C GLU A 228 -12.31 -7.43 -5.17
N GLN A 229 -12.55 -6.89 -3.99
CA GLN A 229 -11.55 -6.75 -2.94
C GLN A 229 -11.75 -7.86 -1.91
N PHE A 230 -10.69 -8.60 -1.61
CA PHE A 230 -10.76 -9.71 -0.65
C PHE A 230 -10.25 -9.29 0.73
N GLU A 231 -11.03 -9.54 1.77
CA GLU A 231 -10.66 -9.29 3.17
C GLU A 231 -11.08 -10.45 4.09
N LEU A 232 -10.37 -10.62 5.21
CA LEU A 232 -10.83 -11.51 6.28
C LEU A 232 -12.07 -10.92 6.96
N PRO A 233 -12.97 -11.75 7.52
CA PRO A 233 -14.09 -11.28 8.34
C PRO A 233 -13.64 -10.31 9.42
N ALA A 234 -14.39 -9.22 9.60
CA ALA A 234 -14.08 -8.21 10.57
C ALA A 234 -14.13 -8.79 11.99
N SER A 235 -13.03 -8.66 12.74
CA SER A 235 -12.88 -9.16 14.11
C SER A 235 -13.11 -8.08 15.20
N GLY A 236 -13.79 -6.98 14.84
CA GLY A 236 -13.94 -5.81 15.69
C GLY A 236 -12.71 -4.89 15.61
N GLY A 237 -12.93 -3.60 15.39
CA GLY A 237 -11.87 -2.61 15.22
C GLY A 237 -12.33 -1.42 14.39
N PRO A 238 -11.60 -0.29 14.44
CA PRO A 238 -11.95 0.88 13.66
C PRO A 238 -11.79 0.59 12.17
N ARG A 239 -12.74 1.09 11.37
CA ARG A 239 -12.76 0.96 9.91
C ARG A 239 -13.16 2.28 9.26
N LEU A 240 -12.67 2.47 8.05
CA LEU A 240 -13.13 3.54 7.16
C LEU A 240 -14.39 3.06 6.43
N GLN A 241 -15.34 3.95 6.17
CA GLN A 241 -16.42 3.69 5.22
C GLN A 241 -15.85 3.58 3.80
N VAL A 242 -14.98 4.51 3.42
CA VAL A 242 -14.43 4.61 2.06
C VAL A 242 -12.91 4.75 2.10
N LYS A 243 -12.23 3.88 1.36
CA LYS A 243 -10.78 3.94 1.09
C LYS A 243 -10.61 4.39 -0.36
N ALA A 244 -9.90 5.48 -0.60
CA ALA A 244 -9.78 6.05 -1.94
C ALA A 244 -8.37 6.52 -2.28
N TRP A 245 -8.06 6.50 -3.56
CA TRP A 245 -6.94 7.18 -4.18
C TRP A 245 -7.47 8.26 -5.12
N SER A 246 -6.76 9.39 -5.23
CA SER A 246 -7.05 10.44 -6.21
C SER A 246 -5.81 10.80 -7.02
N THR A 247 -6.01 11.21 -8.27
CA THR A 247 -4.93 11.78 -9.08
C THR A 247 -4.47 13.13 -8.50
N GLU A 248 -3.25 13.53 -8.84
CA GLU A 248 -2.72 14.85 -8.47
C GLU A 248 -3.58 15.99 -9.02
N ALA A 249 -4.00 15.89 -10.28
CA ALA A 249 -4.86 16.89 -10.91
C ALA A 249 -6.20 17.05 -10.20
N ALA A 250 -6.86 15.93 -9.85
CA ALA A 250 -8.09 15.94 -9.07
C ALA A 250 -7.88 16.57 -7.69
N THR A 251 -6.85 16.12 -6.98
CA THR A 251 -6.49 16.62 -5.64
C THR A 251 -6.25 18.13 -5.65
N GLN A 252 -5.55 18.64 -6.66
CA GLN A 252 -5.29 20.07 -6.77
C GLN A 252 -6.58 20.88 -7.02
N ARG A 253 -7.59 20.31 -7.69
CA ARG A 253 -8.92 20.96 -7.78
C ARG A 253 -9.62 20.99 -6.42
N LEU A 254 -9.56 19.89 -5.67
CA LEU A 254 -10.20 19.78 -4.33
C LEU A 254 -9.59 20.76 -3.34
N VAL A 255 -8.27 20.86 -3.30
CA VAL A 255 -7.56 21.77 -2.38
C VAL A 255 -7.84 23.23 -2.74
N ARG A 256 -7.87 23.57 -4.03
CA ARG A 256 -8.24 24.92 -4.51
C ARG A 256 -9.70 25.28 -4.21
N LEU A 257 -10.61 24.32 -4.23
CA LEU A 257 -12.01 24.53 -3.82
C LEU A 257 -12.13 25.00 -2.36
N GLY A 258 -11.15 24.62 -1.53
CA GLY A 258 -10.99 25.07 -0.14
C GLY A 258 -10.16 26.36 0.03
N GLY A 259 -9.74 27.00 -1.06
CA GLY A 259 -8.89 28.20 -1.04
C GLY A 259 -7.43 27.92 -0.66
N GLN A 260 -6.97 26.68 -0.76
CA GLN A 260 -5.60 26.27 -0.43
C GLN A 260 -4.81 25.95 -1.72
N GLU A 261 -3.47 25.89 -1.60
CA GLU A 261 -2.58 25.44 -2.67
C GLU A 261 -1.89 24.12 -2.30
N LEU A 262 -1.98 23.13 -3.19
CA LEU A 262 -1.48 21.78 -2.93
C LEU A 262 0.03 21.76 -2.69
N THR A 263 0.79 22.56 -3.45
CA THR A 263 2.25 22.66 -3.31
C THR A 263 2.66 23.19 -1.94
N SER A 264 1.94 24.19 -1.41
CA SER A 264 2.17 24.73 -0.07
C SER A 264 1.85 23.71 1.03
N LEU A 265 0.74 22.97 0.88
CA LEU A 265 0.38 21.89 1.81
C LEU A 265 1.43 20.76 1.84
N VAL A 266 1.88 20.33 0.66
CA VAL A 266 2.93 19.30 0.53
C VAL A 266 4.24 19.76 1.16
N ALA A 267 4.67 21.00 0.89
CA ALA A 267 5.89 21.54 1.46
C ALA A 267 5.82 21.65 2.99
N ALA A 268 4.68 22.08 3.54
CA ALA A 268 4.49 22.16 4.99
C ALA A 268 4.58 20.76 5.66
N ALA A 269 4.03 19.73 5.00
CA ALA A 269 4.02 18.35 5.48
C ALA A 269 5.39 17.65 5.51
N GLN A 270 6.45 18.26 4.97
CA GLN A 270 7.81 17.70 5.02
C GLN A 270 8.47 17.84 6.40
N THR A 271 7.86 18.58 7.33
CA THR A 271 8.48 18.91 8.61
C THR A 271 7.62 18.51 9.81
N ARG A 272 8.25 18.23 10.95
CA ARG A 272 7.56 17.93 12.22
C ARG A 272 6.65 19.05 12.72
N ALA A 273 6.86 20.27 12.24
CA ALA A 273 6.08 21.46 12.60
C ALA A 273 4.70 21.49 11.91
N PHE A 274 4.48 20.63 10.90
CA PHE A 274 3.19 20.46 10.24
C PHE A 274 2.06 20.26 11.25
N ARG A 275 0.91 20.84 10.94
CA ARG A 275 -0.37 20.60 11.62
C ARG A 275 -1.44 20.32 10.58
N PRO A 276 -2.40 19.42 10.85
CA PRO A 276 -3.51 19.17 9.95
C PRO A 276 -4.27 20.45 9.59
N VAL A 277 -4.76 20.51 8.35
CA VAL A 277 -5.42 21.68 7.77
C VAL A 277 -6.83 21.30 7.34
N PRO A 278 -7.88 21.74 8.05
CA PRO A 278 -9.25 21.66 7.57
C PRO A 278 -9.38 22.47 6.27
N LEU A 279 -9.89 21.84 5.20
CA LEU A 279 -9.93 22.50 3.89
C LEU A 279 -11.22 23.31 3.67
N GLY A 280 -12.18 23.28 4.60
CA GLY A 280 -13.49 23.92 4.40
C GLY A 280 -14.31 23.26 3.27
N VAL A 281 -13.96 22.03 2.89
CA VAL A 281 -14.63 21.21 1.87
C VAL A 281 -15.32 20.03 2.55
N LYS A 282 -16.53 19.70 2.12
CA LYS A 282 -17.27 18.51 2.56
C LYS A 282 -17.37 17.50 1.43
N VAL A 283 -17.15 16.22 1.75
CA VAL A 283 -17.17 15.09 0.82
C VAL A 283 -18.41 14.26 1.04
N SER A 284 -19.10 13.90 -0.05
CA SER A 284 -20.20 12.93 -0.01
C SER A 284 -20.14 11.90 -1.13
N THR A 285 -20.49 10.67 -0.80
CA THR A 285 -20.73 9.57 -1.75
C THR A 285 -21.52 8.46 -1.06
N ARG A 286 -22.17 7.60 -1.85
CA ARG A 286 -22.83 6.39 -1.37
C ARG A 286 -22.87 5.37 -2.48
N PHE A 287 -22.54 4.12 -2.17
CA PHE A 287 -22.56 3.02 -3.13
C PHE A 287 -22.82 1.69 -2.43
N GLN A 288 -23.37 0.75 -3.19
CA GLN A 288 -23.58 -0.62 -2.75
C GLN A 288 -22.25 -1.37 -2.82
N THR A 289 -22.03 -2.31 -1.91
CA THR A 289 -20.78 -3.09 -1.80
C THR A 289 -21.03 -4.59 -1.91
#